data_AF-A0A7L5YID4-F1
#
_entry.id   AF-A0A7L5YID4-F1
#
_cell.length_a   1.000
_cell.length_b   1.000
_cell.length_c   1.000
_cell.angle_alpha   90.00
_cell.angle_beta   90.00
_cell.angle_gamma   90.00
#
_symmetry.space_group_name_H-M   'P 1'
#
loop_
_entity.id
_entity.type
_entity.pdbx_description
1 polymer ?
#
loop_
_entity_poly.entity_id
_entity_poly.type
_entity_poly.pdbx_seq_one_letter_code
_entity_poly.pdbx_strand_id
1 'polypeptide(L)'
;MRFSVFIATSLDGFIARPDGNLDWLIGATDSTDDHGYADFMAGIDALVMGRNTFETAPTFGEWPYPGRRVVVFSPVSQDILSSTSGPDL
;
A
#
# COMPACT_ATOMS: atom_id res chain seq x y z
N MET A 1 2.62 -3.87 21.33
CA MET A 1 2.87 -3.79 19.88
C MET A 1 1.92 -4.77 19.20
N ARG A 2 1.11 -4.30 18.25
CA ARG A 2 0.11 -5.11 17.54
C ARG A 2 0.37 -5.00 16.05
N PHE A 3 0.35 -6.14 15.36
CA PHE A 3 0.40 -6.20 13.90
C PHE A 3 -1.00 -6.50 13.39
N SER A 4 -1.41 -5.77 12.37
CA SER A 4 -2.69 -5.96 11.71
C SER A 4 -2.46 -5.93 10.20
N VAL A 5 -3.30 -6.62 9.45
CA VAL A 5 -3.28 -6.58 7.99
C VAL A 5 -4.65 -6.12 7.50
N PHE A 6 -4.65 -5.27 6.48
CA PHE A 6 -5.84 -4.85 5.76
C PHE A 6 -5.53 -5.08 4.28
N ILE A 7 -6.26 -5.99 3.64
CA ILE A 7 -5.96 -6.43 2.28
C ILE A 7 -7.24 -6.86 1.57
N ALA A 8 -7.35 -6.50 0.28
CA ALA A 8 -8.37 -7.03 -0.60
C ALA A 8 -7.83 -8.25 -1.34
N THR A 9 -8.67 -9.26 -1.54
CA THR A 9 -8.33 -10.47 -2.28
C THR A 9 -9.45 -10.83 -3.25
N SER A 10 -9.11 -11.54 -4.32
CA SER A 10 -10.08 -12.27 -5.11
C SER A 10 -10.71 -13.38 -4.27
N LEU A 11 -11.80 -13.99 -4.77
CA LEU A 11 -12.52 -15.06 -4.07
C LEU A 11 -11.64 -16.30 -3.84
N ASP A 12 -10.72 -16.57 -4.74
CA ASP A 12 -9.72 -17.64 -4.68
C ASP A 12 -8.43 -17.24 -3.93
N GLY A 13 -8.39 -16.05 -3.34
CA GLY A 13 -7.35 -15.65 -2.38
C GLY A 13 -6.10 -15.00 -2.98
N PHE A 14 -6.14 -14.58 -4.25
CA PHE A 14 -5.03 -13.84 -4.88
C PHE A 14 -5.19 -12.33 -4.68
N ILE A 15 -4.06 -11.62 -4.66
CA ILE A 15 -4.00 -10.16 -4.42
C ILE A 15 -3.64 -9.36 -5.68
N ALA A 16 -3.10 -10.03 -6.70
CA ALA A 16 -2.70 -9.45 -7.97
C ALA A 16 -2.70 -10.54 -9.04
N ARG A 17 -2.79 -10.13 -10.30
CA ARG A 17 -2.57 -11.03 -11.43
C ARG A 17 -1.10 -11.46 -11.54
N PRO A 18 -0.76 -12.50 -12.34
CA PRO A 18 0.62 -12.94 -12.53
C PRO A 18 1.57 -11.85 -13.06
N ASP A 19 1.04 -10.86 -13.78
CA ASP A 19 1.76 -9.69 -14.28
C ASP A 19 1.82 -8.52 -13.29
N GLY A 20 1.23 -8.67 -12.09
CA GLY A 20 1.15 -7.64 -11.06
C GLY A 20 -0.04 -6.68 -11.19
N ASN A 21 -0.91 -6.84 -12.20
CA ASN A 21 -2.03 -5.94 -12.45
C ASN A 21 -3.17 -6.10 -11.40
N LEU A 22 -3.83 -4.99 -11.07
CA LEU A 22 -4.95 -4.86 -10.13
C LEU A 22 -6.27 -4.43 -10.80
N ASP A 23 -6.39 -4.49 -12.13
CA ASP A 23 -7.60 -4.19 -12.91
C ASP A 23 -8.87 -4.85 -12.35
N TRP A 24 -8.75 -6.11 -11.92
CA TRP A 24 -9.83 -6.90 -11.33
C TRP A 24 -10.35 -6.29 -10.02
N LEU A 25 -9.52 -5.54 -9.29
CA LEU A 25 -9.84 -4.88 -8.03
C LEU A 25 -10.37 -3.47 -8.26
N ILE A 26 -9.68 -2.68 -9.10
CA ILE A 26 -10.02 -1.26 -9.35
C ILE A 26 -11.37 -1.14 -10.05
N GLY A 27 -11.70 -2.08 -10.94
CA GLY A 27 -12.99 -2.13 -11.62
C GLY A 27 -14.05 -3.00 -10.93
N ALA A 28 -13.79 -3.49 -9.71
CA ALA A 28 -14.69 -4.45 -9.05
C ALA A 28 -16.03 -3.82 -8.59
N THR A 29 -16.04 -2.51 -8.36
CA THR A 29 -17.21 -1.81 -7.85
C THR A 29 -17.19 -0.33 -8.23
N ASP A 30 -18.37 0.24 -8.50
CA ASP A 30 -18.58 1.69 -8.62
C ASP A 30 -18.92 2.33 -7.26
N SER A 31 -18.89 1.54 -6.19
CA SER A 31 -19.13 2.01 -4.82
C SER A 31 -18.04 2.98 -4.38
N THR A 32 -18.45 4.04 -3.68
CA THR A 32 -17.54 4.98 -3.00
C THR A 32 -17.25 4.58 -1.56
N ASP A 33 -17.73 3.42 -1.11
CA ASP A 33 -17.44 2.87 0.22
C ASP A 33 -15.96 2.50 0.33
N ASP A 34 -15.30 2.92 1.41
CA ASP A 34 -13.88 2.66 1.67
C ASP A 34 -13.66 1.36 2.46
N HIS A 35 -14.75 0.65 2.80
CA HIS A 35 -14.74 -0.59 3.55
C HIS A 35 -14.06 -0.47 4.93
N GLY A 36 -14.13 0.71 5.55
CA GLY A 36 -13.54 0.99 6.85
C GLY A 36 -12.03 1.20 6.82
N TYR A 37 -11.45 1.43 5.63
CA TYR A 37 -10.01 1.65 5.48
C TYR A 37 -9.54 2.91 6.25
N ALA A 38 -10.30 4.01 6.21
CA ALA A 38 -9.94 5.22 6.93
C ALA A 38 -9.88 4.99 8.45
N ASP A 39 -10.90 4.34 9.01
CA ASP A 39 -10.97 4.00 10.43
C ASP A 39 -9.84 3.05 10.84
N PHE A 40 -9.53 2.05 10.00
CA PHE A 40 -8.39 1.17 10.23
C PHE A 40 -7.07 1.96 10.29
N MET A 41 -6.84 2.83 9.30
CA MET A 41 -5.60 3.62 9.17
C MET A 41 -5.44 4.71 10.24
N ALA A 42 -6.51 5.13 10.90
CA ALA A 42 -6.46 6.09 12.01
C ALA A 42 -5.67 5.56 13.22
N GLY A 43 -5.64 4.24 13.42
CA GLY A 43 -4.90 3.60 14.50
C GLY A 43 -3.50 3.09 14.13
N ILE A 44 -2.99 3.38 12.93
CA ILE A 44 -1.73 2.85 12.42
C ILE A 44 -0.61 3.91 12.49
N ASP A 45 0.39 3.64 13.32
CA ASP A 45 1.58 4.50 13.49
C ASP A 45 2.63 4.29 12.39
N ALA A 46 2.74 3.08 11.85
CA ALA A 46 3.76 2.69 10.87
C ALA A 46 3.29 1.55 9.96
N LEU A 47 3.82 1.53 8.74
CA LEU A 47 3.54 0.51 7.73
C LEU A 47 4.79 -0.31 7.42
N VAL A 48 4.58 -1.59 7.14
CA VAL A 48 5.59 -2.48 6.57
C VAL A 48 5.03 -3.06 5.28
N MET A 49 5.79 -2.99 4.18
CA MET A 49 5.36 -3.51 2.88
C MET A 49 6.55 -4.05 2.06
N GLY A 50 6.26 -4.85 1.05
CA GLY A 50 7.28 -5.29 0.09
C GLY A 50 7.59 -4.22 -0.96
N ARG A 51 8.76 -4.33 -1.61
CA ARG A 51 9.18 -3.43 -2.71
C ARG A 51 8.10 -3.26 -3.78
N ASN A 52 7.53 -4.36 -4.28
CA ASN A 52 6.56 -4.28 -5.37
C ASN A 52 5.34 -3.42 -4.97
N THR A 53 4.80 -3.62 -3.76
CA THR A 53 3.70 -2.80 -3.22
C THR A 53 4.09 -1.33 -3.12
N PHE A 54 5.31 -1.04 -2.66
CA PHE A 54 5.83 0.32 -2.56
C PHE A 54 5.91 1.01 -3.92
N GLU A 55 6.40 0.30 -4.94
CA GLU A 55 6.50 0.81 -6.32
C GLU A 55 5.13 0.94 -7.01
N THR A 56 4.16 0.09 -6.66
CA THR A 56 2.79 0.17 -7.19
C THR A 56 1.98 1.31 -6.56
N ALA A 57 2.14 1.62 -5.27
CA ALA A 57 1.35 2.63 -4.58
C ALA A 57 1.23 4.00 -5.32
N PRO A 58 2.31 4.62 -5.82
CA PRO A 58 2.22 5.89 -6.55
C PRO A 58 1.55 5.77 -7.94
N THR A 59 1.34 4.57 -8.49
CA THR A 59 0.66 4.42 -9.80
C THR A 59 -0.84 4.68 -9.69
N PHE A 60 -1.40 4.73 -8.47
CA PHE A 60 -2.81 5.05 -8.22
C PHE A 60 -3.09 6.54 -8.05
N GLY A 61 -2.07 7.41 -8.17
CA GLY A 61 -2.21 8.85 -8.02
C GLY A 61 -1.24 9.39 -6.96
N GLU A 62 -1.76 10.18 -6.04
CA GLU A 62 -0.95 10.73 -4.94
C GLU A 62 -0.53 9.65 -3.95
N TRP A 63 0.60 9.87 -3.30
CA TRP A 63 1.09 8.96 -2.26
C TRP A 63 0.09 8.84 -1.10
N PRO A 64 -0.42 7.63 -0.80
CA PRO A 64 -1.57 7.48 0.11
C PRO A 64 -1.19 7.51 1.60
N TYR A 65 0.11 7.57 1.93
CA TYR A 65 0.60 7.48 3.32
C TYR A 65 1.40 8.73 3.74
N PRO A 66 0.84 9.95 3.64
CA PRO A 66 1.54 11.16 4.08
C PRO A 66 1.82 11.10 5.59
N GLY A 67 2.99 11.57 6.01
CA GLY A 67 3.39 11.66 7.41
C GLY A 67 3.54 10.33 8.17
N ARG A 68 3.34 9.17 7.53
CA ARG A 68 3.47 7.86 8.16
C ARG A 68 4.83 7.23 7.88
N ARG A 69 5.42 6.59 8.90
CA ARG A 69 6.65 5.83 8.72
C ARG A 69 6.38 4.58 7.88
N VAL A 70 7.05 4.45 6.74
CA VAL A 70 6.99 3.26 5.88
C VAL A 70 8.32 2.53 5.88
N VAL A 71 8.29 1.23 6.16
CA VAL A 71 9.45 0.34 6.09
C VAL A 71 9.24 -0.64 4.93
N VAL A 72 10.16 -0.63 3.98
CA VAL A 72 10.10 -1.49 2.80
C VAL A 72 11.03 -2.67 2.96
N PHE A 73 10.50 -3.89 2.87
CA PHE A 73 11.32 -5.10 2.84
C PHE A 73 11.74 -5.42 1.41
N SER A 74 13.05 -5.54 1.21
CA SER A 74 13.66 -5.70 -0.10
C SER A 74 14.96 -6.49 0.03
N PRO A 75 15.28 -7.41 -0.91
CA PRO A 75 16.55 -8.13 -0.92
C PRO A 75 17.75 -7.23 -1.26
N VAL A 76 17.51 -6.06 -1.86
CA VAL A 76 18.55 -5.06 -2.11
C VAL A 76 18.35 -3.92 -1.12
N SER A 77 19.37 -3.68 -0.30
CA SER A 77 19.46 -2.48 0.53
C SER A 77 19.78 -1.30 -0.38
N GLN A 78 18.88 -0.33 -0.43
CA GLN A 78 19.27 1.01 -0.86
C GLN A 78 19.56 1.80 0.41
N ASP A 79 20.74 2.41 0.47
CA ASP A 79 20.98 3.49 1.42
C ASP A 79 20.04 4.64 1.03
N ILE A 80 18.81 4.60 1.52
CA ILE A 80 17.88 5.72 1.47
C ILE A 80 18.32 6.69 2.57
N LEU A 81 19.55 7.18 2.46
CA LEU A 81 20.03 8.26 3.28
C LEU A 81 19.47 9.56 2.68
N SER A 82 18.46 10.09 3.36
CA SER A 82 18.21 11.53 3.49
C SER A 82 17.75 12.37 2.28
N SER A 83 17.14 11.80 1.24
CA SER A 83 16.51 12.64 0.22
C SER A 83 15.38 11.96 -0.54
N THR A 84 14.31 11.55 0.13
CA THR A 84 12.99 11.67 -0.48
C THR A 84 11.99 11.78 0.65
N SER A 85 11.53 13.00 0.84
CA SER A 85 10.12 13.30 0.94
C SER A 85 9.21 12.28 0.24
N GLY A 86 7.90 12.25 0.50
CA GLY A 86 7.00 11.66 -0.50
C GLY A 86 7.21 12.30 -1.88
N PRO A 87 6.38 12.03 -2.91
CA PRO A 87 6.12 13.12 -3.86
C PRO A 87 5.70 14.34 -3.02
N ASP A 88 6.64 15.27 -2.84
CA ASP A 88 6.94 16.15 -1.67
C ASP A 88 6.16 16.01 -0.33
N LEU A 89 6.88 16.11 0.80
CA LEU A 89 6.38 15.98 2.20
C LEU A 89 5.22 16.91 2.54
#